data_AF-A0A6N2RWZ9-F1
#
_entry.id   AF-A0A6N2RWZ9-F1
#
_cell.length_a   1.000
_cell.length_b   1.000
_cell.length_c   1.000
_cell.angle_alpha   90.00
_cell.angle_beta   90.00
_cell.angle_gamma   90.00
#
_symmetry.space_group_name_H-M   'P 1'
#
loop_
_entity.id
_entity.type
_entity.pdbx_description
1 polymer ?
#
loop_
_entity_poly.entity_id
_entity_poly.type
_entity_poly.pdbx_seq_one_letter_code
_entity_poly.pdbx_strand_id
1 'polypeptide(L)'
;MRSVEMKNRCLLYYGNPVGYRTEQGVVADSMFRREELEDWLAKKGLAVQWTDGVYDRLSSGGYHAADSSQTLKSCRIWQLGPTAPLTMRFIGLDRMSGEYGGPDLARYQVVFDGAVSTNSLDGIWEVFCRRPLGNDGQPLAISDLIELYDDSGSEFYYVDRTSIVPVQLETPEQEPGMNMTL
;
A
#
# COMPACT_ATOMS: atom_id res chain seq x y z
N MET A 1 2.52 9.37 -30.43
CA MET A 1 2.88 9.30 -29.00
C MET A 1 2.42 10.59 -28.34
N ARG A 2 1.76 10.54 -27.17
CA ARG A 2 1.43 11.77 -26.43
C ARG A 2 2.64 12.15 -25.59
N SER A 3 3.12 13.38 -25.74
CA SER A 3 4.31 13.91 -25.05
C SER A 3 4.04 14.22 -23.57
N VAL A 4 2.80 14.57 -23.23
CA VAL A 4 2.32 14.77 -21.85
C VAL A 4 1.09 13.89 -21.61
N GLU A 5 1.06 13.15 -20.52
CA GLU A 5 -0.11 12.38 -20.09
C GLU A 5 -0.30 12.38 -18.58
N MET A 6 -1.54 12.15 -18.14
CA MET A 6 -1.89 11.98 -16.72
C MET A 6 -2.40 10.55 -16.53
N LYS A 7 -1.72 9.76 -15.70
CA LYS A 7 -2.07 8.37 -15.39
C LYS A 7 -2.07 8.16 -13.89
N ASN A 8 -3.17 7.68 -13.34
CA ASN A 8 -3.33 7.42 -11.91
C ASN A 8 -2.86 8.61 -11.05
N ARG A 9 -3.25 9.84 -11.43
CA ARG A 9 -2.79 11.10 -10.80
C ARG A 9 -1.28 11.40 -10.94
N CYS A 10 -0.47 10.55 -11.55
CA CYS A 10 0.90 10.89 -11.95
C CYS A 10 0.90 11.68 -13.26
N LEU A 11 1.60 12.81 -13.27
CA LEU A 11 1.90 13.58 -14.46
C LEU A 11 3.16 13.00 -15.10
N LEU A 12 2.99 12.46 -16.31
CA LEU A 12 4.06 11.91 -17.11
C LEU A 12 4.44 12.86 -18.23
N TYR A 13 5.74 13.11 -18.39
CA TYR A 13 6.30 13.91 -19.47
C TYR A 13 7.38 13.13 -20.19
N TYR A 14 7.14 12.83 -21.47
CA TYR A 14 7.92 11.88 -22.27
C TYR A 14 8.14 10.53 -21.56
N GLY A 15 7.14 10.07 -20.81
CA GLY A 15 7.17 8.82 -20.04
C GLY A 15 7.81 8.90 -18.66
N ASN A 16 8.40 10.05 -18.27
CA ASN A 16 9.00 10.23 -16.94
C ASN A 16 7.97 10.77 -15.93
N PRO A 17 7.99 10.31 -14.67
CA PRO A 17 7.13 10.83 -13.61
C PRO A 17 7.64 12.19 -13.13
N VAL A 18 7.04 13.26 -13.65
CA VAL A 18 7.51 14.63 -13.40
C VAL A 18 6.66 15.38 -12.37
N GLY A 19 5.53 14.81 -11.97
CA GLY A 19 4.63 15.43 -11.01
C GLY A 19 3.46 14.54 -10.63
N TYR A 20 2.59 15.07 -9.79
CA TYR A 20 1.38 14.40 -9.33
C TYR A 20 0.24 15.40 -9.10
N ARG A 21 -1.00 14.91 -9.24
CA ARG A 21 -2.22 15.68 -9.03
C ARG A 21 -2.60 15.68 -7.55
N THR A 22 -2.89 16.85 -7.00
CA THR A 22 -3.46 17.09 -5.66
C THR A 22 -4.91 17.55 -5.79
N GLU A 23 -5.60 17.75 -4.66
CA GLU A 23 -6.95 18.35 -4.66
C GLU A 23 -6.95 19.80 -5.15
N GLN A 24 -5.84 20.52 -4.92
CA GLN A 24 -5.67 21.93 -5.26
C GLN A 24 -5.11 22.16 -6.67
N GLY A 25 -4.71 21.09 -7.37
CA GLY A 25 -4.11 21.20 -8.69
C GLY A 25 -3.07 20.12 -8.95
N VAL A 26 -1.88 20.51 -9.40
CA VAL A 26 -0.77 19.63 -9.75
C VAL A 26 0.50 20.15 -9.10
N VAL A 27 1.28 19.27 -8.50
CA VAL A 27 2.65 19.57 -8.08
C VAL A 27 3.59 18.92 -9.10
N ALA A 28 4.46 19.71 -9.71
CA ALA A 28 5.40 19.25 -10.72
C ALA A 28 6.82 19.72 -10.42
N ASP A 29 7.82 18.94 -10.85
CA ASP A 29 9.21 19.31 -10.67
C ASP A 29 9.56 20.52 -11.54
N SER A 30 10.16 21.53 -10.92
CA SER A 30 10.65 22.72 -11.61
C SER A 30 11.65 22.39 -12.73
N MET A 31 12.40 21.29 -12.62
CA MET A 31 13.40 20.89 -13.61
C MET A 31 12.77 20.49 -14.97
N PHE A 32 11.48 20.14 -14.98
CA PHE A 32 10.71 19.83 -16.19
C PHE A 32 9.82 20.98 -16.66
N ARG A 33 9.93 22.16 -16.05
CA ARG A 33 9.15 23.33 -16.44
C ARG A 33 9.51 23.77 -17.86
N ARG A 34 8.65 23.43 -18.82
CA ARG A 34 8.77 23.75 -20.25
C ARG A 34 7.42 24.29 -20.73
N GLU A 35 7.46 25.14 -21.75
CA GLU A 35 6.27 25.73 -22.38
C GLU A 35 5.25 24.66 -22.80
N GLU A 36 5.72 23.54 -23.37
CA GLU A 36 4.86 22.41 -23.74
C GLU A 36 4.07 21.85 -22.54
N LEU A 37 4.72 21.66 -21.39
CA LEU A 37 4.10 21.09 -20.19
C LEU A 37 3.16 22.10 -19.55
N GLU A 38 3.55 23.37 -19.48
CA GLU A 38 2.73 24.48 -18.98
C GLU A 38 1.46 24.65 -19.81
N ASP A 39 1.58 24.69 -21.14
CA ASP A 39 0.46 24.80 -22.06
C ASP A 39 -0.50 23.63 -21.93
N TRP A 40 0.03 22.42 -21.77
CA TRP A 40 -0.80 21.23 -21.60
C TRP A 40 -1.61 21.31 -20.29
N LEU A 41 -0.98 21.72 -19.19
CA LEU A 41 -1.64 21.90 -17.89
C LEU A 41 -2.69 23.03 -17.95
N ALA A 42 -2.37 24.14 -18.60
CA ALA A 42 -3.28 25.27 -18.80
C ALA A 42 -4.50 24.88 -19.65
N LYS A 43 -4.30 24.16 -20.76
CA LYS A 43 -5.39 23.62 -21.61
C LYS A 43 -6.30 22.65 -20.84
N LYS A 44 -5.78 22.03 -19.77
CA LYS A 44 -6.55 21.15 -18.86
C LYS A 44 -7.19 21.89 -17.68
N GLY A 45 -6.94 23.20 -17.52
CA GLY A 45 -7.44 23.97 -16.39
C GLY A 45 -6.84 23.54 -15.05
N LEU A 46 -5.62 22.97 -15.07
CA LEU A 46 -4.94 22.49 -13.87
C LEU A 46 -3.98 23.56 -13.36
N ALA A 47 -4.23 24.10 -12.17
CA ALA A 47 -3.27 24.94 -11.46
C ALA A 47 -2.03 24.11 -11.13
N VAL A 48 -0.83 24.66 -11.38
CA VAL A 48 0.43 23.96 -11.15
C VAL A 48 1.28 24.69 -10.11
N GLN A 49 1.78 23.95 -9.15
CA GLN A 49 2.81 24.36 -8.21
C GLN A 49 4.13 23.71 -8.62
N TRP A 50 5.11 24.53 -8.98
CA TRP A 50 6.45 24.08 -9.31
C TRP A 50 7.27 23.91 -8.02
N THR A 51 7.94 22.77 -7.84
CA THR A 51 8.70 22.47 -6.62
C THR A 51 9.93 21.65 -6.98
N ASP A 52 11.09 22.02 -6.43
CA ASP A 52 12.34 21.31 -6.70
C ASP A 52 12.35 19.89 -6.08
N GLY A 53 13.04 18.94 -6.72
CA GLY A 53 13.27 17.59 -6.20
C GLY A 53 12.01 16.73 -6.10
N VAL A 54 10.96 17.07 -6.83
CA VAL A 54 9.77 16.22 -7.02
C VAL A 54 10.15 14.98 -7.83
N TYR A 55 10.88 15.12 -8.93
CA TYR A 55 11.32 14.00 -9.75
C TYR A 55 12.23 13.05 -9.01
N ASP A 56 13.21 13.56 -8.26
CA ASP A 56 14.08 12.71 -7.45
C ASP A 56 13.24 11.91 -6.46
N ARG A 57 12.29 12.55 -5.77
CA ARG A 57 11.33 11.86 -4.89
C ARG A 57 10.48 10.84 -5.63
N LEU A 58 10.02 11.13 -6.85
CA LEU A 58 9.23 10.23 -7.68
C LEU A 58 10.05 9.05 -8.25
N SER A 59 11.35 9.26 -8.43
CA SER A 59 12.26 8.32 -9.12
C SER A 59 13.11 7.47 -8.18
N SER A 60 13.38 7.95 -6.96
CA SER A 60 14.24 7.29 -5.97
C SER A 60 13.50 6.69 -4.77
N GLY A 61 12.27 7.13 -4.50
CA GLY A 61 11.34 6.46 -3.58
C GLY A 61 10.10 6.12 -4.38
N GLY A 62 9.76 4.84 -4.52
CA GLY A 62 8.67 4.35 -5.37
C GLY A 62 7.37 5.13 -5.12
N TYR A 63 7.10 6.14 -5.94
CA TYR A 63 5.85 6.86 -5.86
C TYR A 63 4.81 6.05 -6.62
N HIS A 64 4.13 5.20 -5.87
CA HIS A 64 2.86 4.62 -6.25
C HIS A 64 1.85 5.76 -6.28
N ALA A 65 1.55 6.26 -7.48
CA ALA A 65 0.44 7.17 -7.71
C ALA A 65 -0.89 6.37 -7.64
N ALA A 66 -1.17 5.87 -6.44
CA ALA A 66 -2.41 5.30 -5.95
C ALA A 66 -2.25 5.51 -4.44
N ASP A 67 -2.70 6.62 -3.85
CA ASP A 67 -4.04 6.60 -3.25
C ASP A 67 -4.46 7.94 -2.64
N SER A 68 -4.01 9.10 -3.14
CA SER A 68 -4.45 10.38 -2.55
C SER A 68 -5.90 10.80 -2.88
N SER A 69 -6.72 9.89 -3.43
CA SER A 69 -8.20 9.99 -3.47
C SER A 69 -8.89 8.83 -2.74
N GLN A 70 -8.14 7.88 -2.21
CA GLN A 70 -8.69 6.92 -1.27
C GLN A 70 -8.45 7.49 0.12
N THR A 71 -9.47 7.44 0.95
CA THR A 71 -9.30 7.65 2.38
C THR A 71 -8.17 6.75 2.88
N LEU A 72 -7.28 7.27 3.71
CA LEU A 72 -6.23 6.44 4.31
C LEU A 72 -6.90 5.26 5.00
N LYS A 73 -6.47 4.06 4.63
CA LYS A 73 -6.95 2.84 5.26
C LYS A 73 -6.25 2.65 6.60
N SER A 74 -6.93 1.97 7.51
CA SER A 74 -6.27 1.41 8.67
C SER A 74 -5.52 0.14 8.25
N CYS A 75 -4.50 -0.21 9.02
CA CYS A 75 -3.64 -1.35 8.74
C CYS A 75 -3.64 -2.31 9.92
N ARG A 76 -3.79 -3.60 9.62
CA ARG A 76 -3.49 -4.68 10.55
C ARG A 76 -2.31 -5.49 10.03
N ILE A 77 -1.40 -5.83 10.94
CA ILE A 77 -0.33 -6.79 10.66
C ILE A 77 -0.65 -8.08 11.40
N TRP A 78 -0.64 -9.18 10.64
CA TRP A 78 -0.95 -10.51 11.11
C TRP A 78 0.32 -11.36 11.08
N GLN A 79 0.66 -11.97 12.21
CA GLN A 79 1.79 -12.91 12.32
C GLN A 79 1.30 -14.29 12.69
N LEU A 80 2.00 -15.32 12.25
CA LEU A 80 1.68 -16.70 12.62
C LEU A 80 1.69 -16.86 14.15
N GLY A 81 0.56 -17.29 14.69
CA GLY A 81 0.35 -17.49 16.12
C GLY A 81 1.26 -18.58 16.69
N PRO A 82 1.35 -18.68 18.02
CA PRO A 82 2.26 -19.63 18.69
C PRO A 82 1.92 -21.10 18.43
N THR A 83 0.68 -21.40 18.03
CA THR A 83 0.21 -22.76 17.72
C THR A 83 0.42 -23.16 16.26
N ALA A 84 0.78 -22.21 15.38
CA ALA A 84 1.05 -22.52 13.99
C ALA A 84 2.35 -23.34 13.85
N PRO A 85 2.41 -24.33 12.93
CA PRO A 85 3.64 -25.06 12.66
C PRO A 85 4.82 -24.13 12.36
N LEU A 86 5.94 -24.34 13.05
CA LEU A 86 7.15 -23.52 12.84
C LEU A 86 7.65 -23.58 11.39
N THR A 87 7.36 -24.67 10.67
CA THR A 87 7.70 -24.85 9.25
C THR A 87 6.91 -23.95 8.31
N MET A 88 5.83 -23.32 8.78
CA MET A 88 5.11 -22.28 8.04
C MET A 88 5.79 -20.92 8.12
N ARG A 89 6.75 -20.72 9.03
CA ARG A 89 7.47 -19.44 9.14
C ARG A 89 8.53 -19.34 8.05
N PHE A 90 8.71 -18.12 7.54
CA PHE A 90 9.77 -17.79 6.57
C PHE A 90 9.68 -18.56 5.24
N ILE A 91 8.47 -18.84 4.76
CA ILE A 91 8.22 -19.46 3.46
C ILE A 91 7.52 -18.50 2.50
N GLY A 92 7.73 -18.69 1.21
CA GLY A 92 7.02 -17.90 0.19
C GLY A 92 5.59 -18.39 -0.03
N LEU A 93 4.78 -17.60 -0.75
CA LEU A 93 3.37 -17.89 -0.97
C LEU A 93 3.15 -19.20 -1.73
N ASP A 94 4.00 -19.51 -2.70
CA ASP A 94 3.93 -20.77 -3.46
C ASP A 94 4.03 -21.99 -2.54
N ARG A 95 4.95 -21.94 -1.57
CA ARG A 95 5.16 -23.02 -0.60
C ARG A 95 4.05 -23.04 0.44
N MET A 96 3.58 -21.86 0.90
CA MET A 96 2.43 -21.75 1.79
C MET A 96 1.19 -22.39 1.16
N SER A 97 0.97 -22.14 -0.13
CA SER A 97 -0.16 -22.68 -0.89
C SER A 97 -0.01 -24.19 -1.12
N GLY A 98 1.17 -24.64 -1.56
CA GLY A 98 1.41 -26.04 -1.88
C GLY A 98 1.42 -26.99 -0.67
N GLU A 99 1.93 -26.54 0.48
CA GLU A 99 2.06 -27.39 1.67
C GLU A 99 0.88 -27.25 2.65
N TYR A 100 0.19 -26.10 2.65
CA TYR A 100 -0.79 -25.78 3.69
C TYR A 100 -2.14 -25.29 3.17
N GLY A 101 -2.35 -25.25 1.84
CA GLY A 101 -3.59 -24.76 1.25
C GLY A 101 -3.72 -23.24 1.22
N GLY A 102 -2.65 -22.53 1.55
CA GLY A 102 -2.58 -21.06 1.56
C GLY A 102 -2.58 -20.47 2.97
N PRO A 103 -2.46 -19.14 3.08
CA PRO A 103 -2.63 -18.43 4.35
C PRO A 103 -4.06 -18.59 4.88
N ASP A 104 -4.18 -18.92 6.17
CA ASP A 104 -5.44 -19.17 6.88
C ASP A 104 -5.47 -18.31 8.16
N LEU A 105 -6.35 -17.30 8.21
CA LEU A 105 -6.42 -16.33 9.32
C LEU A 105 -6.60 -16.99 10.69
N ALA A 106 -7.17 -18.19 10.78
CA ALA A 106 -7.31 -18.91 12.06
C ALA A 106 -5.95 -19.31 12.69
N ARG A 107 -4.87 -19.28 11.90
CA ARG A 107 -3.49 -19.56 12.34
C ARG A 107 -2.68 -18.29 12.62
N TYR A 108 -3.25 -17.13 12.36
CA TYR A 108 -2.60 -15.84 12.56
C TYR A 108 -3.15 -15.13 13.79
N GLN A 109 -2.36 -14.20 14.32
CA GLN A 109 -2.75 -13.26 15.35
C GLN A 109 -2.43 -11.84 14.89
N VAL A 110 -3.30 -10.90 15.22
CA VAL A 110 -3.05 -9.47 14.99
C VAL A 110 -1.99 -9.00 15.98
N VAL A 111 -0.88 -8.46 15.49
CA VAL A 111 0.19 -7.89 16.32
C VAL A 111 0.28 -6.36 16.23
N PHE A 112 -0.40 -5.79 15.24
CA PHE A 112 -0.58 -4.35 15.07
C PHE A 112 -1.97 -4.10 14.49
N ASP A 113 -2.68 -3.11 15.02
CA ASP A 113 -3.93 -2.60 14.47
C ASP A 113 -3.97 -1.08 14.66
N GLY A 114 -4.02 -0.32 13.57
CA GLY A 114 -4.18 1.13 13.66
C GLY A 114 -3.98 1.87 12.35
N ALA A 115 -4.07 3.20 12.46
CA ALA A 115 -3.91 4.09 11.32
C ALA A 115 -2.47 4.08 10.79
N VAL A 116 -2.33 4.15 9.47
CA VAL A 116 -1.06 4.33 8.76
C VAL A 116 -1.09 5.60 7.93
N SER A 117 0.09 6.20 7.71
CA SER A 117 0.21 7.42 6.91
C SER A 117 0.25 7.16 5.40
N THR A 118 0.07 5.90 4.97
CA THR A 118 0.19 5.48 3.57
C THR A 118 -0.57 4.17 3.33
N ASN A 119 -1.22 4.05 2.16
CA ASN A 119 -1.77 2.79 1.66
C ASN A 119 -0.74 2.01 0.81
N SER A 120 0.42 2.60 0.50
CA SER A 120 1.47 1.92 -0.27
C SER A 120 2.14 0.82 0.55
N LEU A 121 2.17 -0.39 -0.01
CA LEU A 121 2.81 -1.57 0.59
C LEU A 121 4.31 -1.34 0.88
N ASP A 122 5.02 -0.64 0.00
CA ASP A 122 6.43 -0.29 0.22
C ASP A 122 6.59 0.67 1.41
N GLY A 123 5.69 1.65 1.54
CA GLY A 123 5.69 2.57 2.68
C GLY A 123 5.36 1.87 4.00
N ILE A 124 4.43 0.91 3.96
CA ILE A 124 4.10 0.05 5.12
C ILE A 124 5.32 -0.80 5.49
N TRP A 125 5.98 -1.41 4.50
CA TRP A 125 7.20 -2.18 4.71
C TRP A 125 8.30 -1.33 5.37
N GLU A 126 8.59 -0.14 4.86
CA GLU A 126 9.61 0.77 5.42
C GLU A 126 9.35 1.12 6.90
N VAL A 127 8.08 1.27 7.29
CA VAL A 127 7.70 1.58 8.66
C VAL A 127 7.93 0.38 9.59
N PHE A 128 7.53 -0.82 9.16
CA PHE A 128 7.38 -1.97 10.05
C PHE A 128 8.51 -3.01 9.97
N CYS A 129 9.36 -3.00 8.93
CA CYS A 129 10.42 -4.01 8.77
C CYS A 129 11.61 -3.89 9.75
N ARG A 130 11.68 -2.82 10.54
CA ARG A 130 12.83 -2.54 11.44
C ARG A 130 12.47 -2.42 12.92
N ARG A 131 11.19 -2.53 13.29
CA ARG A 131 10.71 -2.22 14.64
C ARG A 131 9.78 -3.33 15.12
N PRO A 132 9.82 -3.70 16.41
CA PRO A 132 8.80 -4.57 16.99
C PRO A 132 7.39 -3.99 16.80
N LEU A 133 6.41 -4.88 16.63
CA LEU A 133 5.01 -4.54 16.40
C LEU A 133 4.21 -4.81 17.68
N GLY A 134 3.67 -3.75 18.29
CA GLY A 134 3.00 -3.90 19.58
C GLY A 134 3.94 -4.43 20.68
N ASN A 135 3.39 -5.16 21.64
CA ASN A 135 4.15 -5.61 22.81
C ASN A 135 4.97 -6.89 22.54
N ASP A 136 4.44 -7.80 21.72
CA ASP A 136 5.01 -9.14 21.48
C ASP A 136 5.26 -9.45 19.98
N GLY A 137 4.91 -8.53 19.07
CA GLY A 137 5.08 -8.71 17.64
C GLY A 137 6.50 -8.43 17.17
N GLN A 138 6.93 -9.24 16.21
CA GLN A 138 8.25 -9.09 15.58
C GLN A 138 8.17 -8.05 14.45
N PRO A 139 9.31 -7.48 14.01
CA PRO A 139 9.34 -6.70 12.77
C PRO A 139 8.70 -7.46 11.61
N LEU A 140 8.03 -6.72 10.72
CA LEU A 140 7.34 -7.28 9.57
C LEU A 140 8.30 -8.15 8.75
N ALA A 141 7.90 -9.39 8.49
CA ALA A 141 8.73 -10.38 7.83
C ALA A 141 7.92 -11.27 6.88
N ILE A 142 8.65 -12.08 6.12
CA ILE A 142 8.06 -13.12 5.27
C ILE A 142 7.10 -14.02 6.07
N SER A 143 6.02 -14.43 5.40
CA SER A 143 4.90 -15.20 5.96
C SER A 143 3.90 -14.41 6.80
N ASP A 144 4.15 -13.13 7.06
CA ASP A 144 3.17 -12.24 7.66
C ASP A 144 2.12 -11.81 6.62
N LEU A 145 0.95 -11.35 7.11
CA LEU A 145 -0.06 -10.71 6.28
C LEU A 145 -0.20 -9.23 6.65
N ILE A 146 -0.39 -8.42 5.63
CA ILE A 146 -0.83 -7.03 5.74
C ILE A 146 -2.29 -6.99 5.35
N GLU A 147 -3.13 -6.44 6.21
CA GLU A 147 -4.51 -6.13 5.90
C GLU A 147 -4.67 -4.62 5.86
N LEU A 148 -5.12 -4.10 4.72
CA LEU A 148 -5.57 -2.72 4.58
C LEU A 148 -7.09 -2.69 4.59
N TYR A 149 -7.68 -1.97 5.54
CA TYR A 149 -9.11 -1.98 5.76
C TYR A 149 -9.70 -0.59 5.99
N ASP A 150 -10.95 -0.43 5.58
CA ASP A 150 -11.82 0.72 5.84
C ASP A 150 -13.28 0.27 5.89
N ASP A 151 -14.23 1.20 5.88
CA ASP A 151 -15.66 0.91 5.90
C ASP A 151 -16.14 0.14 4.66
N SER A 152 -15.35 0.09 3.57
CA SER A 152 -15.66 -0.66 2.35
C SER A 152 -15.21 -2.12 2.39
N GLY A 153 -14.36 -2.48 3.35
CA GLY A 153 -13.88 -3.85 3.57
C GLY A 153 -12.37 -3.95 3.70
N SER A 154 -11.87 -5.17 3.59
CA SER A 154 -10.47 -5.53 3.81
C SER A 154 -9.78 -6.05 2.55
N GLU A 155 -8.53 -5.65 2.36
CA GLU A 155 -7.62 -6.16 1.34
C GLU A 155 -6.42 -6.81 2.01
N PHE A 156 -6.11 -8.06 1.62
CA PHE A 156 -5.05 -8.84 2.24
C PHE A 156 -3.87 -9.02 1.30
N TYR A 157 -2.68 -8.93 1.88
CA TYR A 157 -1.42 -9.10 1.18
C TYR A 157 -0.48 -9.98 1.98
N TYR A 158 0.16 -10.93 1.30
CA TYR A 158 1.16 -11.82 1.85
C TYR A 158 2.56 -11.24 1.65
N VAL A 159 3.36 -11.20 2.70
CA VAL A 159 4.78 -10.85 2.60
C VAL A 159 5.56 -12.07 2.10
N ASP A 160 5.92 -12.06 0.82
CA ASP A 160 6.74 -13.09 0.19
C ASP A 160 8.25 -12.77 0.31
N ARG A 161 9.10 -13.63 -0.25
CA ARG A 161 10.56 -13.53 -0.25
C ARG A 161 11.09 -12.26 -0.91
N THR A 162 10.43 -11.81 -1.97
CA THR A 162 10.94 -10.72 -2.82
C THR A 162 9.94 -9.60 -3.04
N SER A 163 8.70 -9.77 -2.60
CA SER A 163 7.59 -8.87 -2.89
C SER A 163 6.42 -9.10 -1.93
N ILE A 164 5.55 -8.10 -1.81
CA ILE A 164 4.27 -8.23 -1.11
C ILE A 164 3.19 -8.51 -2.16
N VAL A 165 2.46 -9.62 -2.01
CA VAL A 165 1.57 -10.19 -3.04
C VAL A 165 0.12 -10.17 -2.55
N PRO A 166 -0.86 -9.70 -3.34
CA PRO A 166 -2.27 -9.75 -2.95
C PRO A 166 -2.75 -11.20 -2.81
N VAL A 167 -3.55 -11.46 -1.77
CA VAL A 167 -4.15 -12.77 -1.51
C VAL A 167 -5.65 -12.62 -1.22
N GLN A 168 -6.44 -13.60 -1.64
CA GLN A 168 -7.84 -13.69 -1.25
C GLN A 168 -7.93 -14.60 -0.03
N LEU A 169 -8.38 -14.05 1.09
CA LEU A 169 -8.62 -14.80 2.31
C LEU A 169 -10.12 -14.87 2.54
N GLU A 170 -10.59 -16.04 2.92
CA GLU A 170 -11.92 -16.18 3.51
C GLU A 170 -11.86 -15.52 4.89
N THR A 171 -12.41 -14.32 5.00
CA THR A 171 -12.62 -13.70 6.31
C THR A 171 -13.70 -14.54 6.99
N PRO A 172 -13.47 -15.07 8.21
CA PRO A 172 -14.55 -15.70 8.94
C PRO A 172 -15.67 -14.65 9.07
N GLU A 173 -16.84 -14.96 8.53
CA GLU A 173 -18.03 -14.12 8.68
C GLU A 173 -18.13 -13.73 10.15
N GLN A 174 -18.07 -12.44 10.44
CA GLN A 174 -18.44 -11.96 11.76
C GLN A 174 -19.90 -12.34 11.94
N GLU A 175 -20.18 -13.34 12.78
CA GLU A 175 -21.55 -13.62 13.18
C GLU A 175 -22.19 -12.30 13.63
N PRO A 176 -23.32 -11.87 13.03
CA PRO A 176 -24.00 -10.66 13.43
C PRO A 176 -24.25 -10.72 14.92
N GLY A 177 -23.67 -9.75 15.64
CA GLY A 177 -23.78 -9.63 17.08
C GLY A 177 -25.21 -9.94 17.54
N MET A 178 -25.32 -11.00 18.34
CA MET A 178 -26.57 -11.43 18.91
C MET A 178 -27.08 -10.32 19.82
N ASN A 179 -27.94 -9.45 19.27
CA ASN A 179 -28.75 -8.52 20.04
C ASN A 179 -29.68 -9.35 20.94
N MET A 180 -29.28 -9.62 22.18
CA MET A 180 -30.25 -9.89 23.22
C MET A 180 -30.71 -8.56 23.80
N THR A 181 -31.91 -8.20 23.36
CA THR A 181 -32.72 -7.11 23.89
C THR A 181 -33.47 -7.63 25.13
N LEU A 182 -33.40 -6.84 26.20
CA LEU A 182 -34.19 -6.84 27.46
C LEU A 182 -33.88 -7.89 28.53
#